data_AF-A0A9W8DEV1-F1
#
_entry.id   AF-A0A9W8DEV1-F1
#
_cell.length_a   1.000
_cell.length_b   1.000
_cell.length_c   1.000
_cell.angle_alpha   90.00
_cell.angle_beta   90.00
_cell.angle_gamma   90.00
#
_symmetry.space_group_name_H-M   'P 1'
#
loop_
_entity.id
_entity.type
_entity.pdbx_description
1 polymer ?
#
loop_
_entity_poly.entity_id
_entity_poly.type
_entity_poly.pdbx_seq_one_letter_code
_entity_poly.pdbx_strand_id
1 'polypeptide(L)'
;MFKGFCISLLLASLATAAVPGMDLLSSPSVATQPPPAPPGPKACSAQNVLDNCLAVEGQVLAMCSYSDWACKCQAQKSIAGCFSNCPSDNARAAHEGQVTVFCNAAKRAQEEEEEKKSKSASKLPRSATKESADEIEPTQSAQQDNPALSLLLAH
;
A
#
# COMPACT_ATOMS: atom_id res chain seq x y z
N MET A 1 -18.65 33.91 -21.54
CA MET A 1 -18.77 32.97 -22.68
C MET A 1 -17.84 31.81 -22.36
N PHE A 2 -18.31 30.62 -21.96
CA PHE A 2 -18.78 29.54 -22.84
C PHE A 2 -20.03 28.88 -22.23
N LYS A 3 -21.07 28.83 -23.06
CA LYS A 3 -22.40 28.31 -22.76
C LYS A 3 -22.50 26.98 -23.50
N GLY A 4 -22.82 25.90 -22.79
CA GLY A 4 -23.54 24.75 -23.33
C GLY A 4 -22.86 23.91 -24.42
N PHE A 5 -22.03 22.95 -24.02
CA PHE A 5 -21.84 21.73 -24.80
C PHE A 5 -22.18 20.50 -23.95
N CYS A 6 -23.42 20.49 -23.47
CA CYS A 6 -24.13 19.26 -23.13
C CYS A 6 -25.20 19.06 -24.19
N ILE A 7 -25.39 17.80 -24.60
CA ILE A 7 -26.55 17.29 -25.34
C ILE A 7 -26.41 17.32 -26.87
N SER A 8 -25.73 16.30 -27.38
CA SER A 8 -26.12 15.55 -28.59
C SER A 8 -25.61 14.12 -28.35
N LEU A 9 -26.31 13.33 -27.53
CA LEU A 9 -27.47 12.53 -27.94
C LEU A 9 -27.08 11.55 -29.06
N LEU A 10 -26.23 10.59 -28.70
CA LEU A 10 -26.19 9.28 -29.35
C LEU A 10 -26.59 8.25 -28.29
N LEU A 11 -27.91 8.10 -28.15
CA LEU A 11 -28.53 6.98 -27.49
C LEU A 11 -28.58 5.79 -28.43
N ALA A 12 -28.36 4.63 -27.83
CA ALA A 12 -28.77 3.29 -28.25
C ALA A 12 -27.93 2.57 -29.31
N SER A 13 -27.14 1.59 -28.84
CA SER A 13 -27.38 0.20 -29.23
C SER A 13 -27.00 -0.73 -28.08
N LEU A 14 -27.97 -1.57 -27.71
CA LEU A 14 -27.88 -2.59 -26.67
C LEU A 14 -26.99 -3.75 -27.11
N ALA A 15 -26.23 -4.33 -26.19
CA ALA A 15 -25.89 -5.74 -26.22
C ALA A 15 -25.53 -6.22 -24.79
N THR A 16 -26.55 -6.62 -24.03
CA THR A 16 -26.35 -7.50 -22.87
C THR A 16 -26.10 -8.91 -23.40
N ALA A 17 -24.84 -9.33 -23.42
CA ALA A 17 -24.47 -10.73 -23.56
C ALA A 17 -24.19 -11.31 -22.17
N ALA A 18 -25.04 -12.23 -21.73
CA ALA A 18 -24.75 -13.14 -20.63
C ALA A 18 -23.59 -14.04 -21.06
N VAL A 19 -22.50 -14.05 -20.28
CA VAL A 19 -21.43 -15.06 -20.44
C VAL A 19 -21.67 -16.16 -19.40
N PRO A 20 -22.02 -17.40 -19.81
CA PRO A 20 -21.94 -18.57 -18.94
C PRO A 20 -20.46 -18.89 -18.67
N GLY A 21 -20.22 -19.61 -17.57
CA GLY A 21 -18.90 -19.89 -17.02
C GLY A 21 -17.86 -20.44 -18.00
N MET A 22 -16.60 -20.11 -17.70
CA MET A 22 -15.43 -20.77 -18.27
C MET A 22 -14.56 -21.31 -17.12
N ASP A 23 -14.66 -22.62 -16.93
CA ASP A 23 -13.56 -23.45 -16.46
C ASP A 23 -12.40 -23.36 -17.46
N LEU A 24 -11.17 -23.44 -16.95
CA LEU A 24 -10.05 -24.28 -17.44
C LEU A 24 -8.68 -23.65 -17.12
N LEU A 25 -7.87 -24.45 -16.43
CA LEU A 25 -6.42 -24.35 -16.41
C LEU A 25 -5.92 -24.20 -17.85
N SER A 26 -5.12 -23.17 -18.14
CA SER A 26 -4.35 -23.13 -19.37
C SER A 26 -2.95 -22.56 -19.11
N SER A 27 -1.98 -23.40 -19.44
CA SER A 27 -0.54 -23.15 -19.47
C SER A 27 -0.15 -21.80 -20.09
N PRO A 28 0.96 -21.20 -19.68
CA PRO A 28 1.48 -20.01 -20.35
C PRO A 28 1.86 -20.35 -21.80
N SER A 29 1.22 -19.66 -22.75
CA SER A 29 1.74 -19.59 -24.12
C SER A 29 3.13 -18.97 -24.07
N VAL A 30 4.13 -19.80 -24.35
CA VAL A 30 5.48 -19.35 -24.69
C VAL A 30 5.37 -18.63 -26.03
N ALA A 31 5.25 -17.30 -25.98
CA ALA A 31 5.58 -16.48 -27.14
C ALA A 31 7.08 -16.67 -27.38
N THR A 32 7.43 -17.27 -28.52
CA THR A 32 8.80 -17.23 -29.05
C THR A 32 9.18 -15.76 -29.19
N GLN A 33 9.98 -15.29 -28.25
CA GLN A 33 10.56 -13.96 -28.29
C GLN A 33 11.54 -13.90 -29.47
N PRO A 34 11.57 -12.79 -30.23
CA PRO A 34 12.65 -12.53 -31.17
C PRO A 34 14.01 -12.61 -30.44
N PRO A 35 15.10 -12.94 -31.14
CA PRO A 35 16.42 -13.06 -30.53
C PRO A 35 16.74 -11.81 -29.70
N PRO A 36 17.30 -11.96 -28.50
CA PRO A 36 17.60 -10.83 -27.63
C PRO A 36 18.47 -9.83 -28.38
N ALA A 37 18.00 -8.59 -28.49
CA ALA A 37 18.82 -7.48 -28.93
C ALA A 37 20.10 -7.44 -28.08
N PRO A 38 21.26 -7.07 -28.65
CA PRO A 38 22.51 -7.02 -27.91
C PRO A 38 22.32 -6.20 -26.64
N PRO A 39 22.82 -6.68 -25.47
CA PRO A 39 22.65 -5.96 -24.23
C PRO A 39 23.31 -4.59 -24.38
N GLY A 40 22.49 -3.53 -24.46
CA GLY A 40 22.87 -2.24 -23.89
C GLY A 40 23.13 -2.42 -22.38
N PRO A 41 23.51 -1.38 -21.63
CA PRO A 41 23.81 -1.47 -20.20
C PRO A 41 22.56 -1.74 -19.32
N LYS A 42 21.79 -2.77 -19.66
CA LYS A 42 20.68 -3.35 -18.93
C LYS A 42 21.31 -4.28 -17.90
N ALA A 43 21.44 -3.82 -16.67
CA ALA A 43 22.18 -4.46 -15.58
C ALA A 43 21.54 -5.75 -15.03
N CYS A 44 20.53 -6.31 -15.71
CA CYS A 44 19.68 -7.36 -15.17
C CYS A 44 19.08 -8.29 -16.25
N SER A 45 19.04 -9.60 -15.96
CA SER A 45 18.43 -10.65 -16.79
C SER A 45 16.91 -10.47 -17.00
N ALA A 46 16.22 -9.86 -16.03
CA ALA A 46 14.77 -9.62 -16.03
C ALA A 46 14.39 -8.16 -16.33
N GLN A 47 15.15 -7.47 -17.19
CA GLN A 47 14.96 -6.04 -17.43
C GLN A 47 13.54 -5.67 -17.84
N ASN A 48 12.87 -6.47 -18.68
CA ASN A 48 11.49 -6.22 -19.10
C ASN A 48 10.48 -6.31 -17.95
N VAL A 49 10.73 -7.21 -16.99
CA VAL A 49 9.90 -7.35 -15.79
C VAL A 49 10.08 -6.14 -14.88
N LEU A 50 11.32 -5.70 -14.68
CA LEU A 50 11.61 -4.51 -13.90
C LEU A 50 10.96 -3.26 -14.52
N ASP A 51 11.14 -3.04 -15.83
CA ASP A 51 10.61 -1.86 -16.52
C ASP A 51 9.08 -1.77 -16.42
N ASN A 52 8.39 -2.87 -16.67
CA ASN A 52 6.93 -2.93 -16.53
C ASN A 52 6.49 -2.67 -15.08
N CYS A 53 7.17 -3.29 -14.11
CA CYS A 53 6.87 -3.06 -12.70
C CYS A 53 7.07 -1.58 -12.32
N LEU A 54 8.17 -0.96 -12.74
CA LEU A 54 8.43 0.46 -12.49
C LEU A 54 7.41 1.37 -13.19
N ALA A 55 6.94 1.01 -14.39
CA ALA A 55 5.91 1.77 -15.10
C ALA A 55 4.57 1.72 -14.35
N VAL A 56 4.12 0.53 -13.93
CA VAL A 56 2.86 0.36 -13.20
C VAL A 56 2.93 1.02 -11.83
N GLU A 57 3.94 0.70 -11.03
CA GLU A 57 4.06 1.23 -9.67
C GLU A 57 4.38 2.73 -9.65
N GLY A 58 5.09 3.23 -10.67
CA GLY A 58 5.28 4.66 -10.89
C GLY A 58 3.97 5.41 -11.14
N GLN A 59 3.02 4.80 -11.87
CA GLN A 59 1.68 5.36 -12.03
C GLN A 59 0.90 5.36 -10.71
N VAL A 60 0.98 4.28 -9.93
CA VAL A 60 0.35 4.21 -8.60
C VAL A 60 0.87 5.34 -7.70
N LEU A 61 2.19 5.56 -7.70
CA LEU A 61 2.79 6.66 -6.95
C LEU A 61 2.31 8.04 -7.43
N ALA A 62 2.13 8.22 -8.75
CA ALA A 62 1.63 9.45 -9.34
C ALA A 62 0.13 9.69 -9.03
N MET A 63 -0.64 8.63 -8.81
CA MET A 63 -2.05 8.73 -8.39
C MET A 63 -2.20 9.13 -6.91
N CYS A 64 -1.18 8.91 -6.08
CA CYS A 64 -1.20 9.36 -4.69
C CYS A 64 -1.29 10.88 -4.59
N SER A 65 -2.23 11.37 -3.77
CA SER A 65 -2.33 12.81 -3.46
C SER A 65 -1.02 13.33 -2.89
N TYR A 66 -0.76 14.63 -3.04
CA TYR A 66 0.49 15.26 -2.62
C TYR A 66 0.82 15.01 -1.13
N SER A 67 -0.19 15.11 -0.26
CA SER A 67 -0.05 14.91 1.18
C SER A 67 -0.38 13.49 1.65
N ASP A 68 -0.71 12.56 0.74
CA ASP A 68 -1.00 11.18 1.09
C ASP A 68 0.31 10.39 1.22
N TRP A 69 0.96 10.60 2.36
CA TRP A 69 2.24 9.98 2.67
C TRP A 69 2.12 8.46 2.84
N ALA A 70 0.96 7.96 3.28
CA ALA A 70 0.71 6.53 3.41
C ALA A 70 0.64 5.86 2.03
N CYS A 71 -0.10 6.44 1.08
CA CYS A 71 -0.14 5.98 -0.31
C CYS A 71 1.26 6.02 -0.95
N LYS A 72 1.99 7.13 -0.81
CA LYS A 72 3.35 7.27 -1.35
C LYS A 72 4.32 6.24 -0.76
N CYS A 73 4.23 5.99 0.56
CA CYS A 73 5.02 4.96 1.23
C CYS A 73 4.73 3.57 0.66
N GLN A 74 3.45 3.21 0.47
CA GLN A 74 3.08 1.91 -0.06
C GLN A 74 3.52 1.73 -1.52
N ALA A 75 3.26 2.71 -2.38
CA ALA A 75 3.68 2.68 -3.78
C ALA A 75 5.21 2.55 -3.91
N GLN A 76 5.97 3.28 -3.08
CA GLN A 76 7.43 3.21 -3.10
C GLN A 76 7.98 1.89 -2.57
N LYS A 77 7.29 1.23 -1.63
CA LYS A 77 7.64 -0.14 -1.24
C LYS A 77 7.46 -1.12 -2.40
N SER A 78 6.40 -0.98 -3.18
CA SER A 78 6.19 -1.78 -4.38
C SER A 78 7.27 -1.53 -5.42
N ILE A 79 7.63 -0.26 -5.67
CA ILE A 79 8.75 0.13 -6.55
C ILE A 79 10.06 -0.52 -6.09
N ALA A 80 10.39 -0.43 -4.80
CA ALA A 80 11.57 -1.10 -4.25
C ALA A 80 11.49 -2.64 -4.43
N GLY A 81 10.29 -3.22 -4.30
CA GLY A 81 10.01 -4.63 -4.56
C GLY A 81 10.25 -5.05 -6.01
N CYS A 82 10.08 -4.15 -6.99
CA CYS A 82 10.34 -4.44 -8.40
C CYS A 82 11.80 -4.89 -8.62
N PHE A 83 12.73 -4.33 -7.85
CA PHE A 83 14.16 -4.64 -7.95
C PHE A 83 14.53 -6.02 -7.41
N SER A 84 13.61 -6.78 -6.81
CA SER A 84 13.83 -8.20 -6.47
C SER A 84 14.13 -9.06 -7.71
N ASN A 85 13.58 -8.67 -8.86
CA ASN A 85 13.86 -9.29 -10.16
C ASN A 85 15.25 -8.89 -10.70
N CYS A 86 15.87 -7.84 -10.14
CA CYS A 86 17.10 -7.22 -10.60
C CYS A 86 18.01 -6.79 -9.44
N PRO A 87 18.60 -7.75 -8.70
CA PRO A 87 19.40 -7.45 -7.51
C PRO A 87 20.73 -6.73 -7.81
N SER A 88 21.22 -6.78 -9.06
CA SER A 88 22.45 -6.09 -9.48
C SER A 88 22.21 -4.65 -9.94
N ASP A 89 20.96 -4.18 -9.94
CA ASP A 89 20.63 -2.81 -10.36
C ASP A 89 21.05 -1.79 -9.29
N ASN A 90 21.81 -0.78 -9.71
CA ASN A 90 22.35 0.25 -8.82
C ASN A 90 21.26 1.21 -8.30
N ALA A 91 20.12 1.32 -8.97
CA ALA A 91 19.02 2.19 -8.54
C ALA A 91 18.27 1.65 -7.32
N ARG A 92 18.41 0.35 -7.00
CA ARG A 92 17.71 -0.27 -5.87
C ARG A 92 17.91 0.49 -4.56
N ALA A 93 19.16 0.83 -4.23
CA ALA A 93 19.49 1.54 -2.98
C ALA A 93 18.83 2.93 -2.92
N ALA A 94 18.70 3.62 -4.05
CA ALA A 94 18.01 4.91 -4.11
C ALA A 94 16.50 4.77 -3.82
N HIS A 95 15.87 3.71 -4.32
CA HIS A 95 14.45 3.43 -4.05
C HIS A 95 14.22 2.96 -2.61
N GLU A 96 15.11 2.16 -2.04
CA GLU A 96 15.08 1.82 -0.61
C GLU A 96 15.21 3.07 0.29
N GLY A 97 16.07 4.02 -0.10
CA GLY A 97 16.16 5.32 0.56
C GLY A 97 14.85 6.12 0.48
N GLN A 98 14.19 6.13 -0.69
CA GLN A 98 12.90 6.79 -0.86
C GLN A 98 11.79 6.16 0.00
N VAL A 99 11.77 4.83 0.14
CA VAL A 99 10.84 4.14 1.07
C VAL A 99 10.99 4.71 2.48
N THR A 100 12.22 4.87 2.96
CA THR A 100 12.49 5.45 4.28
C THR A 100 11.92 6.86 4.40
N VAL A 101 12.14 7.71 3.40
CA VAL A 101 11.65 9.10 3.38
C VAL A 101 10.12 9.15 3.43
N PHE A 102 9.43 8.47 2.51
CA PHE A 102 7.97 8.53 2.43
C PHE A 102 7.29 7.87 3.63
N CYS A 103 7.83 6.75 4.11
CA CYS A 103 7.24 6.05 5.25
C CYS A 103 7.47 6.78 6.58
N ASN A 104 8.61 7.47 6.75
CA ASN A 104 8.81 8.33 7.92
C ASN A 104 7.86 9.54 7.89
N ALA A 105 7.66 10.15 6.72
CA ALA A 105 6.66 11.20 6.56
C ALA A 105 5.24 10.70 6.89
N ALA A 106 4.90 9.47 6.48
CA ALA A 106 3.61 8.85 6.81
C ALA A 106 3.41 8.69 8.31
N LYS A 107 4.42 8.20 9.03
CA LYS A 107 4.36 8.07 10.50
C LYS A 107 4.09 9.43 11.16
N ARG A 108 4.81 10.49 10.76
CA ARG A 108 4.61 11.82 11.32
C ARG A 108 3.23 12.40 11.02
N ALA A 109 2.73 12.20 9.80
CA ALA A 109 1.40 12.65 9.43
C ALA A 109 0.31 11.97 10.28
N GLN A 110 0.46 10.68 10.60
CA GLN A 110 -0.44 9.97 11.50
C GLN A 110 -0.39 10.52 12.93
N GLU A 111 0.81 10.79 13.46
CA GLU A 111 0.97 11.42 14.79
C GLU A 111 0.24 12.78 14.87
N GLU A 112 0.34 13.60 13.82
CA GLU A 112 -0.36 14.89 13.76
C GLU A 112 -1.89 14.76 13.66
N GLU A 113 -2.40 13.74 12.98
CA GLU A 113 -3.84 13.48 12.91
C GLU A 113 -4.41 13.02 14.25
N GLU A 114 -3.69 12.16 14.98
CA GLU A 114 -4.08 11.71 16.32
C GLU A 114 -4.09 12.87 17.34
N GLU A 115 -3.12 13.79 17.26
CA GLU A 115 -3.12 15.02 18.06
C GLU A 115 -4.33 15.93 17.75
N LYS A 116 -4.69 16.08 16.48
CA LYS A 116 -5.85 16.88 16.05
C LYS A 116 -7.16 16.25 16.51
N LYS A 117 -7.25 14.92 16.48
CA LYS A 117 -8.41 14.15 16.96
C LYS A 117 -8.60 14.29 18.47
N SER A 118 -7.49 14.28 19.23
CA SER A 118 -7.49 14.51 20.68
C SER A 118 -7.94 15.92 21.07
N LYS A 119 -7.68 16.93 20.23
CA LYS A 119 -8.12 18.32 20.45
C LYS A 119 -9.59 18.56 20.08
N SER A 120 -10.15 17.78 19.15
CA SER A 120 -11.57 17.86 18.74
C SER A 120 -12.54 17.20 19.72
N ALA A 121 -12.09 16.23 20.53
CA ALA A 121 -12.92 15.62 21.58
C ALA A 121 -13.19 16.54 22.79
N SER A 122 -12.54 17.71 22.87
CA SER A 122 -12.64 18.63 24.02
C SER A 122 -13.70 19.74 23.89
N LYS A 123 -14.55 19.71 22.84
CA LYS A 123 -15.72 20.60 22.68
C LYS A 123 -17.03 19.81 22.58
N LEU A 124 -17.36 19.04 23.61
CA LEU A 124 -18.76 18.78 23.97
C LEU A 124 -19.10 19.64 25.20
N PRO A 125 -20.24 20.37 25.23
CA PRO A 125 -20.71 20.99 26.46
C PRO A 125 -21.03 19.91 27.49
N ARG A 126 -20.23 19.86 28.57
CA ARG A 126 -20.55 19.14 29.80
C ARG A 126 -21.83 19.74 30.41
N SER A 127 -22.98 19.14 30.13
CA SER A 127 -24.13 19.27 31.04
C SER A 127 -23.77 18.56 32.33
N ALA A 128 -23.82 19.31 33.43
CA ALA A 128 -23.56 18.81 34.76
C ALA A 128 -24.61 17.76 35.15
N THR A 129 -24.16 16.60 35.62
CA THR A 129 -24.87 15.82 36.62
C THR A 129 -23.83 15.27 37.59
N LYS A 130 -24.14 15.44 38.86
CA LYS A 130 -23.28 15.32 40.03
C LYS A 130 -23.62 14.01 40.76
N GLU A 131 -22.60 13.43 41.42
CA GLU A 131 -22.69 12.52 42.59
C GLU A 131 -23.13 11.05 42.30
N SER A 132 -22.54 9.98 42.85
CA SER A 132 -21.35 9.76 43.71
C SER A 132 -20.92 8.28 43.70
N ALA A 133 -19.65 8.07 44.06
CA ALA A 133 -18.95 6.93 44.68
C ALA A 133 -19.50 5.49 44.66
N ASP A 134 -18.65 4.52 44.28
CA ASP A 134 -18.01 3.56 45.23
C ASP A 134 -16.90 2.77 44.47
N GLU A 135 -15.63 3.01 44.79
CA GLU A 135 -14.73 2.06 45.50
C GLU A 135 -14.40 0.76 44.74
N ILE A 136 -13.21 0.68 44.13
CA ILE A 136 -12.46 -0.59 44.03
C ILE A 136 -10.96 -0.29 44.25
N GLU A 137 -10.46 -0.85 45.35
CA GLU A 137 -9.08 -0.92 45.85
C GLU A 137 -8.11 -1.62 44.86
N PRO A 138 -6.80 -1.32 44.87
CA PRO A 138 -5.80 -1.96 44.00
C PRO A 138 -5.36 -3.32 44.55
N THR A 139 -5.69 -4.41 43.85
CA THR A 139 -5.03 -5.72 44.06
C THR A 139 -3.90 -5.91 43.05
N GLN A 140 -2.67 -5.74 43.52
CA GLN A 140 -1.48 -6.39 42.96
C GLN A 140 -1.46 -7.84 43.45
N SER A 141 -1.40 -8.81 42.53
CA SER A 141 -0.62 -10.06 42.62
C SER A 141 -1.13 -11.05 41.58
N ALA A 142 -0.25 -11.47 40.66
CA ALA A 142 -0.07 -12.86 40.23
C ALA A 142 0.82 -12.91 38.98
N GLN A 143 2.13 -13.09 39.22
CA GLN A 143 2.98 -13.91 38.36
C GLN A 143 2.45 -15.35 38.37
N GLN A 144 2.24 -15.97 37.20
CA GLN A 144 2.44 -17.41 36.95
C GLN A 144 2.37 -17.65 35.43
N ASP A 145 3.51 -17.85 34.77
CA ASP A 145 4.07 -19.17 34.43
C ASP A 145 3.30 -19.87 33.30
N ASN A 146 3.78 -19.71 32.06
CA ASN A 146 3.39 -20.53 30.91
C ASN A 146 4.59 -21.42 30.52
N PRO A 147 4.66 -22.68 30.98
CA PRO A 147 5.75 -23.60 30.66
C PRO A 147 5.48 -24.34 29.34
N ALA A 148 5.36 -23.61 28.22
CA ALA A 148 5.14 -24.22 26.90
C ALA A 148 6.20 -23.87 25.84
N LEU A 149 7.21 -23.06 26.18
CA LEU A 149 8.24 -22.62 25.23
C LEU A 149 9.68 -22.93 25.66
N SER A 150 9.89 -23.98 26.46
CA SER A 150 11.26 -24.46 26.81
C SER A 150 11.68 -25.73 26.06
N LEU A 151 10.87 -26.27 25.14
CA LEU A 151 11.13 -27.58 24.53
C LEU A 151 11.69 -27.57 23.09
N LEU A 152 12.10 -26.42 22.54
CA LEU A 152 12.48 -26.32 21.12
C LEU A 152 13.89 -25.76 20.85
N LEU A 153 14.75 -25.66 21.87
CA LEU A 153 16.11 -25.14 21.74
C LEU A 153 17.22 -26.04 22.32
N ALA A 154 16.95 -27.33 22.47
CA ALA A 154 18.01 -28.31 22.73
C ALA A 154 17.78 -29.56 21.87
N HIS A 155 18.22 -29.49 20.61
CA HIS A 155 19.05 -30.47 19.87
C HIS A 155 19.30 -29.92 18.46
#